data_AF-A0A4R6QGS5-F1
#
_entry.id   AF-A0A4R6QGS5-F1
#
_cell.length_a   1.000
_cell.length_b   1.000
_cell.length_c   1.000
_cell.angle_alpha   90.00
_cell.angle_beta   90.00
_cell.angle_gamma   90.00
#
_symmetry.space_group_name_H-M   'P 1'
#
loop_
_entity.id
_entity.type
_entity.pdbx_description
1 polymer ?
#
loop_
_entity_poly.entity_id
_entity_poly.type
_entity_poly.pdbx_seq_one_letter_code
_entity_poly.pdbx_strand_id
1 'polypeptide(L)'
;MQGDRNYIRERLAALDMVSGEQAADLLGISSADVELLVEARLCLALKNGITHDWRLPRWQFEQPLWSLMPQILAKLETSRWGALAWLETPLGGLGGVSPRTAVERGQGARVLQMAIPLLVKIRSRTA
;
A
#
# COMPACT_ATOMS: atom_id res chain seq x y z
N MET A 1 -18.40 2.54 -15.10
CA MET A 1 -17.40 1.45 -15.07
C MET A 1 -16.24 1.61 -16.08
N GLN A 2 -16.20 2.63 -16.95
CA GLN A 2 -15.01 2.94 -17.79
C GLN A 2 -13.89 3.64 -16.98
N GLY A 3 -14.27 4.43 -15.96
CA GLY A 3 -13.35 5.21 -15.12
C GLY A 3 -12.32 4.38 -14.37
N ASP A 4 -12.71 3.23 -13.82
CA ASP A 4 -11.83 2.38 -13.01
C ASP A 4 -10.68 1.78 -13.85
N ARG A 5 -10.94 1.41 -15.11
CA ARG A 5 -9.92 0.83 -16.00
C ARG A 5 -8.88 1.85 -16.45
N ASN A 6 -9.32 3.07 -16.77
CA ASN A 6 -8.41 4.15 -17.14
C ASN A 6 -7.53 4.53 -15.94
N TYR A 7 -8.14 4.68 -14.76
CA TYR A 7 -7.41 4.93 -13.51
C TYR A 7 -6.36 3.84 -13.23
N ILE A 8 -6.73 2.56 -13.30
CA ILE A 8 -5.80 1.44 -13.08
C ILE A 8 -4.61 1.54 -14.05
N ARG A 9 -4.87 1.76 -15.34
CA ARG A 9 -3.83 1.87 -16.36
C ARG A 9 -2.89 3.05 -16.08
N GLU A 10 -3.45 4.21 -15.78
CA GLU A 10 -2.70 5.43 -15.49
C GLU A 10 -1.86 5.29 -14.22
N ARG A 11 -2.43 4.76 -13.14
CA ARG A 11 -1.71 4.58 -11.88
C ARG A 11 -0.55 3.60 -12.02
N LEU A 12 -0.71 2.50 -12.76
CA LEU A 12 0.36 1.54 -13.05
C LEU A 12 1.45 2.11 -13.96
N ALA A 13 1.10 3.06 -14.82
CA ALA A 13 2.03 3.74 -15.73
C ALA A 13 2.69 4.98 -15.11
N ALA A 14 2.30 5.37 -13.90
CA ALA A 14 2.85 6.54 -13.23
C ALA A 14 4.37 6.40 -13.01
N LEU A 15 5.08 7.54 -13.06
CA LEU A 15 6.55 7.61 -13.02
C LEU A 15 7.13 7.09 -11.69
N ASP A 16 6.35 7.11 -10.62
CA ASP A 16 6.75 6.60 -9.32
C ASP A 16 6.59 5.07 -9.20
N MET A 17 6.11 4.38 -10.24
CA MET A 17 5.94 2.93 -10.22
C MET A 17 7.15 2.20 -10.79
N VAL A 18 7.75 1.33 -10.00
CA VAL A 18 8.89 0.49 -10.39
C VAL A 18 8.48 -0.96 -10.65
N SER A 19 9.24 -1.66 -11.49
CA SER A 19 9.12 -3.12 -11.67
C SER A 19 9.67 -3.87 -10.45
N GLY A 20 9.46 -5.20 -10.40
CA GLY A 20 10.09 -6.06 -9.39
C GLY A 20 11.62 -6.02 -9.43
N GLU A 21 12.21 -6.03 -10.63
CA GLU A 21 13.67 -5.91 -10.84
C GLU A 21 14.20 -4.56 -10.34
N GLN A 22 13.54 -3.46 -10.69
CA GLN A 22 13.92 -2.14 -10.20
C GLN A 22 13.76 -2.02 -8.67
N ALA A 23 12.75 -2.66 -8.09
CA ALA A 23 12.61 -2.74 -6.63
C ALA A 23 13.74 -3.57 -5.99
N ALA A 24 14.19 -4.63 -6.66
CA ALA A 24 15.32 -5.45 -6.23
C ALA A 24 16.61 -4.62 -6.19
N ASP A 25 16.88 -3.84 -7.24
CA ASP A 25 18.00 -2.91 -7.31
C ASP A 25 17.95 -1.85 -6.19
N LEU A 26 16.76 -1.28 -5.93
CA LEU A 26 16.58 -0.28 -4.88
C LEU A 26 16.85 -0.83 -3.48
N LEU A 27 16.52 -2.10 -3.24
CA LEU A 27 16.67 -2.77 -1.94
C LEU A 27 18.00 -3.51 -1.79
N GLY A 28 18.76 -3.69 -2.87
CA GLY A 28 19.99 -4.49 -2.88
C GLY A 28 19.74 -5.98 -2.63
N ILE A 29 18.61 -6.51 -3.09
CA ILE A 29 18.20 -7.92 -2.94
C ILE A 29 17.88 -8.53 -4.31
N SER A 30 17.52 -9.82 -4.37
CA SER A 30 17.11 -10.46 -5.63
C SER A 30 15.65 -10.18 -5.98
N SER A 31 15.29 -10.27 -7.27
CA SER A 31 13.89 -10.20 -7.69
C SER A 31 13.01 -11.29 -7.07
N ALA A 32 13.59 -12.46 -6.78
CA ALA A 32 12.92 -13.54 -6.06
C ALA A 32 12.60 -13.14 -4.61
N ASP A 33 13.52 -12.45 -3.93
CA ASP A 33 13.27 -11.93 -2.58
C ASP A 33 12.17 -10.85 -2.61
N VAL A 34 12.13 -9.99 -3.63
CA VAL A 34 11.03 -9.04 -3.81
C VAL A 34 9.69 -9.76 -3.96
N GLU A 35 9.64 -10.84 -4.73
CA GLU A 35 8.43 -11.65 -4.87
C GLU A 35 8.00 -12.26 -3.52
N LEU A 36 8.94 -12.77 -2.72
CA LEU A 36 8.67 -13.23 -1.36
C LEU A 36 8.12 -12.11 -0.47
N LEU A 37 8.65 -10.88 -0.57
CA LEU A 37 8.11 -9.72 0.17
C LEU A 37 6.67 -9.38 -0.25
N VAL A 38 6.37 -9.45 -1.56
CA VAL A 38 5.03 -9.20 -2.10
C VAL A 38 4.03 -10.25 -1.63
N GLU A 39 4.42 -11.52 -1.67
CA GLU A 39 3.58 -12.65 -1.23
C GLU A 39 3.38 -12.64 0.29
N ALA A 40 4.41 -12.31 1.06
CA ALA A 40 4.32 -12.10 2.50
C ALA A 40 3.58 -10.79 2.88
N ARG A 41 3.12 -10.00 1.90
CA ARG A 41 2.39 -8.72 2.10
C ARG A 41 3.20 -7.71 2.95
N LEU A 42 4.53 -7.75 2.83
CA LEU A 42 5.47 -6.84 3.49
C LEU A 42 5.67 -5.54 2.69
N CYS A 43 5.41 -5.59 1.39
CA CYS A 43 5.35 -4.44 0.51
C CYS A 43 4.08 -4.44 -0.34
N LEU A 44 3.74 -3.26 -0.86
CA LEU A 44 2.63 -3.01 -1.74
C LEU A 44 3.07 -3.22 -3.20
N ALA A 45 2.39 -4.15 -3.88
CA ALA A 45 2.51 -4.35 -5.31
C ALA A 45 1.13 -4.31 -5.96
N LEU A 46 1.05 -3.81 -7.18
CA LEU A 46 -0.18 -3.70 -7.95
C LEU A 46 -0.04 -4.49 -9.26
N LYS A 47 -1.16 -4.99 -9.75
CA LYS A 47 -1.29 -5.62 -11.06
C LYS A 47 -2.59 -5.17 -11.72
N ASN A 48 -2.61 -5.09 -13.05
CA ASN A 48 -3.83 -4.82 -13.83
C ASN A 48 -4.73 -6.07 -13.97
N GLY A 49 -4.27 -7.24 -13.51
CA GLY A 49 -5.00 -8.52 -13.61
C GLY A 49 -4.85 -9.23 -14.95
N ILE A 50 -4.16 -8.64 -15.92
CA ILE A 50 -3.91 -9.21 -17.26
C ILE A 50 -2.45 -9.64 -17.38
N THR A 51 -1.51 -8.85 -16.85
CA THR A 51 -0.08 -9.17 -16.83
C THR A 51 0.32 -9.78 -15.49
N HIS A 52 1.35 -10.62 -15.51
CA HIS A 52 1.98 -11.14 -14.30
C HIS A 52 2.95 -10.14 -13.66
N ASP A 53 3.26 -9.05 -14.36
CA ASP A 53 4.24 -8.07 -13.90
C ASP A 53 3.68 -7.22 -12.75
N TRP A 54 4.38 -7.28 -11.62
CA TRP A 54 4.15 -6.39 -10.50
C TRP A 54 4.63 -4.97 -10.82
N ARG A 55 3.82 -3.99 -10.41
CA ARG A 55 4.24 -2.59 -10.31
C ARG A 55 4.15 -2.15 -8.86
N LEU A 56 5.25 -1.64 -8.33
CA LEU A 56 5.39 -1.26 -6.93
C LEU A 56 5.60 0.26 -6.85
N PRO A 57 4.85 1.00 -6.03
CA PRO A 57 5.15 2.41 -5.83
C PRO A 57 6.52 2.57 -5.15
N ARG A 58 7.47 3.26 -5.80
CA ARG A 58 8.87 3.44 -5.35
C ARG A 58 8.96 4.02 -3.95
N TRP A 59 8.11 4.99 -3.66
CA TRP A 59 8.10 5.73 -2.40
C TRP A 59 7.94 4.85 -1.16
N GLN A 60 7.39 3.63 -1.28
CA GLN A 60 7.21 2.74 -0.14
C GLN A 60 8.53 2.21 0.41
N PHE A 61 9.57 2.21 -0.42
CA PHE A 61 10.92 1.74 -0.06
C PHE A 61 11.76 2.87 0.55
N GLU A 62 11.21 4.09 0.64
CA GLU A 62 11.87 5.23 1.25
C GLU A 62 11.57 5.29 2.75
N GLN A 63 12.56 5.71 3.55
CA GLN A 63 12.38 5.92 4.98
C GLN A 63 11.64 7.25 5.24
N PRO A 64 10.79 7.33 6.29
CA PRO A 64 10.54 6.31 7.33
C PRO A 64 9.46 5.28 6.96
N LEU A 65 8.91 5.37 5.75
CA LEU A 65 7.73 4.60 5.36
C LEU A 65 8.02 3.12 5.21
N TRP A 66 9.16 2.75 4.65
CA TRP A 66 9.56 1.35 4.46
C TRP A 66 9.49 0.54 5.74
N SER A 67 10.01 1.08 6.84
CA SER A 67 9.98 0.42 8.16
C SER A 67 8.58 0.23 8.74
N LEU A 68 7.58 0.96 8.24
CA LEU A 68 6.19 0.88 8.70
C LEU A 68 5.28 0.09 7.75
N MET A 69 5.68 -0.12 6.50
CA MET A 69 4.85 -0.78 5.48
C MET A 69 4.31 -2.14 5.92
N PRO A 70 5.10 -3.07 6.49
CA PRO A 70 4.57 -4.35 6.97
C PRO A 70 3.45 -4.19 8.00
N GLN A 71 3.61 -3.28 8.95
CA GLN A 71 2.62 -3.05 10.01
C GLN A 71 1.35 -2.38 9.47
N ILE A 72 1.50 -1.42 8.56
CA ILE A 72 0.37 -0.76 7.88
C ILE A 72 -0.42 -1.81 7.09
N LEU A 73 0.24 -2.59 6.24
CA LEU A 73 -0.41 -3.56 5.36
C LEU A 73 -1.05 -4.73 6.12
N ALA A 74 -0.48 -5.12 7.27
CA ALA A 74 -1.06 -6.13 8.15
C ALA A 74 -2.35 -5.65 8.84
N LYS A 75 -2.43 -4.36 9.17
CA LYS A 75 -3.62 -3.74 9.79
C LYS A 75 -4.73 -3.45 8.79
N LEU A 76 -4.36 -3.13 7.55
CA LEU A 76 -5.32 -2.86 6.48
C LEU A 76 -5.89 -4.17 5.93
N GLU A 77 -7.10 -4.54 6.35
CA GLU A 77 -7.85 -5.68 5.83
C GLU A 77 -8.52 -5.35 4.48
N THR A 78 -7.73 -4.96 3.49
CA THR A 78 -8.22 -4.56 2.16
C THR A 78 -7.37 -5.13 1.03
N SER A 79 -7.82 -4.95 -0.22
CA SER A 79 -7.05 -5.31 -1.40
C SER A 79 -5.81 -4.42 -1.53
N ARG A 80 -4.83 -4.83 -2.33
CA ARG A 80 -3.64 -4.00 -2.62
C ARG A 80 -4.03 -2.63 -3.21
N TRP A 81 -5.04 -2.60 -4.07
CA TRP A 81 -5.62 -1.36 -4.59
C TRP A 81 -6.28 -0.50 -3.51
N GLY A 82 -7.01 -1.11 -2.57
CA GLY A 82 -7.58 -0.39 -1.44
C GLY A 82 -6.52 0.16 -0.48
N ALA A 83 -5.42 -0.57 -0.28
CA ALA A 83 -4.30 -0.13 0.55
C ALA A 83 -3.58 1.07 -0.08
N LEU A 84 -3.37 1.04 -1.41
CA LEU A 84 -2.86 2.19 -2.15
C LEU A 84 -3.78 3.41 -1.99
N ALA A 85 -5.07 3.23 -2.27
CA ALA A 85 -6.05 4.31 -2.18
C ALA A 85 -6.07 4.92 -0.77
N TRP A 86 -6.02 4.10 0.28
CA TRP A 86 -5.93 4.58 1.65
C TRP A 86 -4.65 5.38 1.91
N LEU A 87 -3.49 4.89 1.46
CA LEU A 87 -2.19 5.56 1.63
C LEU A 87 -2.10 6.92 0.91
N GLU A 88 -2.84 7.09 -0.18
CA GLU A 88 -2.81 8.28 -1.04
C GLU A 88 -3.97 9.26 -0.79
N THR A 89 -5.03 8.83 -0.09
CA THR A 89 -6.21 9.67 0.17
C THR A 89 -6.04 10.50 1.45
N PRO A 90 -6.26 11.83 1.40
CA PRO A 90 -6.35 12.69 2.58
C PRO A 90 -7.33 12.18 3.64
N LEU A 91 -6.88 12.10 4.90
CA LEU A 91 -7.74 11.72 6.03
C LEU A 91 -7.91 12.88 7.00
N GLY A 92 -9.17 13.19 7.36
CA GLY A 92 -9.48 14.24 8.34
C GLY A 92 -8.77 14.02 9.69
N GLY A 93 -8.65 12.76 10.14
CA GLY A 93 -7.94 12.39 11.37
C GLY A 93 -6.42 12.59 11.35
N LEU A 94 -5.84 12.92 10.19
CA LEU A 94 -4.44 13.31 9.98
C LEU A 94 -4.30 14.80 9.60
N GLY A 95 -5.33 15.61 9.86
CA GLY A 95 -5.31 17.04 9.47
C GLY A 95 -5.43 17.26 7.96
N GLY A 96 -6.08 16.33 7.24
CA GLY A 96 -6.34 16.48 5.80
C GLY A 96 -5.14 16.14 4.90
N VAL A 97 -4.10 15.48 5.43
CA VAL A 97 -3.06 14.87 4.59
C VAL A 97 -3.25 13.36 4.47
N SER A 98 -2.61 12.77 3.47
CA SER A 98 -2.63 11.33 3.28
C SER A 98 -1.79 10.61 4.34
N PRO A 99 -2.07 9.33 4.64
CA PRO A 99 -1.24 8.51 5.52
C PRO A 99 0.23 8.49 5.13
N ARG A 100 0.53 8.43 3.82
CA ARG A 100 1.92 8.53 3.33
C ARG A 100 2.58 9.83 3.80
N THR A 101 1.97 10.97 3.49
CA THR A 101 2.53 12.29 3.88
C THR A 101 2.60 12.45 5.40
N ALA A 102 1.67 11.88 6.14
CA ALA A 102 1.72 11.90 7.60
C ALA A 102 2.91 11.10 8.15
N VAL A 103 3.23 9.93 7.58
CA VAL A 103 4.43 9.16 7.93
C VAL A 103 5.70 9.96 7.65
N GLU A 104 5.81 10.58 6.47
CA GLU A 104 6.92 11.46 6.10
C GLU A 104 7.10 12.63 7.07
N ARG A 105 6.01 13.09 7.71
CA ARG A 105 6.00 14.13 8.76
C ARG A 105 6.23 13.59 10.18
N GLY A 106 6.68 12.35 10.33
CA GLY A 106 6.96 11.73 11.63
C GLY A 106 5.72 11.26 12.40
N GLN A 107 4.54 11.23 11.77
CA GLN A 107 3.29 10.81 12.42
C GLN A 107 3.02 9.29 12.27
N GLY A 108 4.06 8.47 12.12
CA GLY A 108 3.93 7.04 11.87
C GLY A 108 3.07 6.29 12.90
N ALA A 109 3.25 6.59 14.20
CA ALA A 109 2.44 6.00 15.25
C ALA A 109 0.94 6.32 15.10
N ARG A 110 0.61 7.56 14.69
CA ARG A 110 -0.77 7.98 14.45
C ARG A 110 -1.38 7.26 13.25
N VAL A 111 -0.60 7.11 12.18
CA VAL A 111 -1.00 6.37 10.98
C VAL A 111 -1.30 4.91 11.32
N LEU A 112 -0.47 4.25 12.14
CA LEU A 112 -0.73 2.87 12.60
C LEU A 112 -1.96 2.73 13.50
N GLN A 113 -2.31 3.75 14.27
CA GLN A 113 -3.55 3.78 15.04
C GLN A 113 -4.78 3.92 14.13
N MET A 114 -4.64 4.66 13.02
CA MET A 114 -5.72 4.88 12.06
C MET A 114 -5.89 3.74 11.06
N ALA A 115 -4.85 2.94 10.83
CA ALA A 115 -4.97 1.64 10.20
C ALA A 115 -5.71 0.70 11.17
N ILE A 116 -7.03 0.78 11.16
CA ILE A 116 -7.92 -0.03 11.99
C ILE A 116 -8.34 -1.26 11.17
N PRO A 117 -8.16 -2.49 11.68
CA PRO A 117 -8.75 -3.68 11.08
C PRO A 117 -10.27 -3.52 11.05
N LEU A 118 -10.93 -3.87 9.94
CA LEU A 118 -12.39 -3.82 9.87
C LEU A 118 -13.00 -4.99 10.65
N LEU A 119 -12.76 -5.07 11.95
CA LEU A 119 -13.47 -5.97 12.85
C LEU A 119 -14.79 -5.33 13.28
N VAL A 120 -15.73 -5.29 12.35
CA VAL A 120 -17.16 -5.27 12.69
C VAL A 120 -17.70 -6.67 12.41
N LYS A 121 -17.38 -7.62 13.30
CA LYS A 121 -18.33 -8.71 13.54
C LYS A 121 -19.43 -8.12 14.42
N ILE A 122 -20.49 -7.62 13.78
CA ILE A 122 -21.80 -7.58 14.43
C ILE A 122 -22.09 -9.02 14.83
N ARG A 123 -21.81 -9.38 16.07
CA ARG A 123 -22.56 -10.48 16.69
C ARG A 123 -23.96 -9.92 16.85
N SER A 124 -24.83 -10.38 15.95
CA SER A 124 -26.27 -10.23 16.09
C SER A 124 -26.64 -10.48 17.54
N ARG A 125 -27.29 -9.48 18.15
CA ARG A 125 -28.18 -9.75 19.27
C ARG A 125 -29.15 -10.81 18.79
N THR A 126 -29.06 -12.00 19.36
CA THR A 126 -30.22 -12.90 19.39
C THR A 126 -30.60 -13.03 20.85
N ALA A 127 -31.88 -12.74 21.07
CA ALA A 127 -32.60 -12.73 22.33
C ALA A 127 -32.52 -14.07 23.07
#